data_AF-A0A952K1P8-F1
#
_entry.id   AF-A0A952K1P8-F1
#
_cell.length_a   1.000
_cell.length_b   1.000
_cell.length_c   1.000
_cell.angle_alpha   90.00
_cell.angle_beta   90.00
_cell.angle_gamma   90.00
#
_symmetry.space_group_name_H-M   'P 1'
#
loop_
_entity.id
_entity.type
_entity.pdbx_description
1 polymer ?
#
loop_
_entity_poly.entity_id
_entity_poly.type
_entity_poly.pdbx_seq_one_letter_code
_entity_poly.pdbx_strand_id
1 'polypeptide(L)'
;DGVASVMSVIKPGKDSHQVMAMGANRTYGFNSDANESVQPLPFSLVGDGAGSIYKIFTTAAALDMGMGINAQLTVPGSFQAKGLGSSDTPGCPTETWCVKNAGNYRGSMNVTDALATSPNTAFAKLIQQVGVARAVDMAVRLGMRSYATPATARAYDPDSNESLADFIKRQNIGSFTLGPFQLNALELANVAATLASGGTWCPPTPIDKIFDRNGKEVSYTIEPCDQAVPEGLANTFANALSKDDQSGGTASGAAASVGWDLPMSGKTGTTESHRSSGFVGFTNRYAAANYIFADSSNPSGICSFPLRACGSGDLYGGNEPARTWFEAMKPIALNFGELHLPPTDPRYVEGAPGGRVPSVSGLKLDAARQRLKEAGFQVADQPTSVNSSSSYGTVVGTTPSGQTFPGSII
;
A
#
# COMPACT_ATOMS: atom_id res chain seq x y z
N ASP A 1 4.53 -19.54 19.32
CA ASP A 1 3.15 -19.48 19.87
C ASP A 1 2.57 -18.10 19.69
N GLY A 2 1.30 -18.01 19.29
CA GLY A 2 0.53 -16.75 19.16
C GLY A 2 0.94 -15.82 18.02
N VAL A 3 1.78 -16.29 17.09
CA VAL A 3 2.20 -15.55 15.88
C VAL A 3 2.04 -16.43 14.65
N ALA A 4 1.14 -16.05 13.74
CA ALA A 4 0.96 -16.68 12.45
C ALA A 4 1.78 -15.98 11.37
N SER A 5 2.24 -16.74 10.38
CA SER A 5 2.89 -16.26 9.17
C SER A 5 2.31 -17.01 7.98
N VAL A 6 1.88 -16.27 6.97
CA VAL A 6 1.33 -16.80 5.72
C VAL A 6 2.05 -16.18 4.53
N MET A 7 2.20 -16.96 3.47
CA MET A 7 2.76 -16.48 2.21
C MET A 7 2.04 -17.12 1.04
N SER A 8 1.69 -16.30 0.04
CA SER A 8 1.17 -16.78 -1.25
C SER A 8 2.06 -16.26 -2.37
N VAL A 9 2.31 -17.10 -3.38
CA VAL A 9 3.08 -16.79 -4.58
C VAL A 9 2.19 -17.00 -5.79
N ILE A 10 2.09 -15.97 -6.63
CA ILE A 10 1.28 -15.93 -7.84
C ILE A 10 2.20 -15.67 -9.02
N LYS A 11 1.96 -16.36 -10.13
CA LYS A 11 2.58 -16.05 -11.43
C LYS A 11 1.74 -14.96 -12.14
N PRO A 12 2.29 -13.76 -12.36
CA PRO A 12 1.64 -12.71 -13.13
C PRO A 12 1.43 -13.12 -14.60
N GLY A 13 0.42 -12.54 -15.22
CA GLY A 13 0.04 -12.76 -16.61
C GLY A 13 -1.23 -11.98 -16.95
N LYS A 14 -1.38 -11.60 -18.22
CA LYS A 14 -2.59 -10.92 -18.71
C LYS A 14 -3.78 -11.88 -18.94
N ASP A 15 -3.49 -13.18 -19.03
CA ASP A 15 -4.51 -14.21 -19.31
C ASP A 15 -4.92 -15.01 -18.06
N SER A 16 -4.06 -15.06 -17.03
CA SER A 16 -4.33 -15.81 -15.81
C SER A 16 -3.37 -15.42 -14.67
N HIS A 17 -3.85 -15.52 -13.43
CA HIS A 17 -3.02 -15.46 -12.23
C HIS A 17 -3.00 -16.83 -11.55
N GLN A 18 -1.94 -17.60 -11.78
CA GLN A 18 -1.79 -18.95 -11.22
C GLN A 18 -1.19 -18.88 -9.82
N VAL A 19 -1.81 -19.53 -8.84
CA VAL A 19 -1.24 -19.69 -7.50
C VAL A 19 -0.17 -20.77 -7.55
N MET A 20 1.09 -20.36 -7.51
CA MET A 20 2.26 -21.24 -7.62
C MET A 20 2.62 -21.92 -6.30
N ALA A 21 2.41 -21.21 -5.20
CA ALA A 21 2.64 -21.72 -3.85
C ALA A 21 1.76 -20.96 -2.85
N MET A 22 1.35 -21.65 -1.79
CA MET A 22 0.65 -21.06 -0.65
C MET A 22 1.07 -21.82 0.61
N GLY A 23 1.42 -21.09 1.66
CA GLY A 23 1.90 -21.67 2.90
C GLY A 23 1.44 -20.88 4.13
N ALA A 24 1.33 -21.59 5.24
CA ALA A 24 1.10 -21.05 6.57
C ALA A 24 1.97 -21.80 7.59
N ASN A 25 2.42 -21.13 8.64
CA ASN A 25 3.06 -21.78 9.80
C ASN A 25 2.03 -22.41 10.77
N ARG A 26 0.82 -22.72 10.27
CA ARG A 26 -0.26 -23.39 10.99
C ARG A 26 -0.69 -24.62 10.21
N THR A 27 -0.87 -25.72 10.92
CA THR A 27 -1.52 -26.93 10.37
C THR A 27 -3.01 -26.91 10.68
N TYR A 28 -3.81 -27.66 9.94
CA TYR A 28 -5.24 -27.74 10.23
C TYR A 28 -5.50 -28.54 11.51
N GLY A 29 -6.28 -27.97 12.43
CA GLY A 29 -6.68 -28.63 13.66
C GLY A 29 -7.11 -27.65 14.75
N PHE A 30 -7.34 -28.16 15.96
CA PHE A 30 -7.88 -27.40 17.09
C PHE A 30 -6.85 -27.15 18.21
N ASN A 31 -5.69 -27.81 18.16
CA ASN A 31 -4.68 -27.72 19.20
C ASN A 31 -3.75 -26.51 18.97
N SER A 32 -4.05 -25.39 19.64
CA SER A 32 -3.22 -24.18 19.59
C SER A 32 -1.78 -24.41 20.05
N ASP A 33 -1.56 -25.32 21.00
CA ASP A 33 -0.22 -25.64 21.53
C ASP A 33 0.62 -26.42 20.50
N ALA A 34 -0.04 -27.06 19.53
CA ALA A 34 0.59 -27.69 18.38
C ALA A 34 0.68 -26.76 17.15
N ASN A 35 0.39 -25.46 17.30
CA ASN A 35 0.28 -24.50 16.20
C ASN A 35 -0.76 -24.92 15.15
N GLU A 36 -1.90 -25.46 15.59
CA GLU A 36 -3.02 -25.77 14.69
C GLU A 36 -4.03 -24.61 14.60
N SER A 37 -4.70 -24.49 13.46
CA SER A 37 -5.83 -23.58 13.24
C SER A 37 -6.84 -24.18 12.27
N VAL A 38 -8.13 -23.99 12.55
CA VAL A 38 -9.22 -24.31 11.61
C VAL A 38 -9.52 -23.16 10.65
N GLN A 39 -8.96 -21.98 10.88
CA GLN A 39 -9.16 -20.83 10.01
C GLN A 39 -8.24 -20.93 8.79
N PRO A 40 -8.75 -20.72 7.56
CA PRO A 40 -7.91 -20.71 6.38
C PRO A 40 -7.14 -19.37 6.27
N LEU A 41 -6.10 -19.23 7.09
CA LEU A 41 -5.35 -17.99 7.28
C LEU A 41 -4.83 -17.35 5.98
N PRO A 42 -4.30 -18.11 4.98
CA PRO A 42 -3.75 -17.48 3.77
C PRO A 42 -4.79 -16.74 2.91
N PHE A 43 -6.07 -17.09 3.04
CA PHE A 43 -7.14 -16.56 2.18
C PHE A 43 -8.39 -16.07 2.95
N SER A 44 -8.21 -15.73 4.23
CA SER A 44 -9.23 -15.13 5.09
C SER A 44 -8.86 -13.69 5.44
N LEU A 45 -9.86 -12.87 5.80
CA LEU A 45 -9.60 -11.59 6.48
C LEU A 45 -9.10 -11.88 7.90
N VAL A 46 -7.83 -11.59 8.17
CA VAL A 46 -7.15 -11.88 9.44
C VAL A 46 -6.18 -10.77 9.85
N GLY A 47 -5.77 -10.81 11.11
CA GLY A 47 -4.73 -9.96 11.70
C GLY A 47 -5.15 -8.51 11.92
N ASP A 48 -4.20 -7.66 12.32
CA ASP A 48 -4.44 -6.26 12.69
C ASP A 48 -3.99 -5.28 11.58
N GLY A 49 -3.95 -5.77 10.33
CA GLY A 49 -3.64 -5.00 9.13
C GLY A 49 -2.22 -5.15 8.57
N ALA A 50 -1.99 -4.63 7.36
CA ALA A 50 -0.69 -4.70 6.68
C ALA A 50 0.09 -3.38 6.73
N GLY A 51 -0.39 -2.40 7.51
CA GLY A 51 0.36 -1.19 7.74
C GLY A 51 0.61 -0.38 6.45
N SER A 52 1.84 0.11 6.34
CA SER A 52 2.35 0.91 5.22
C SER A 52 2.22 0.30 3.81
N ILE A 53 1.85 -0.98 3.65
CA ILE A 53 1.53 -1.55 2.34
C ILE A 53 0.36 -0.79 1.69
N TYR A 54 -0.59 -0.28 2.47
CA TYR A 54 -1.80 0.39 1.95
C TYR A 54 -1.50 1.75 1.30
N LYS A 55 -0.29 2.28 1.49
CA LYS A 55 0.23 3.43 0.73
C LYS A 55 0.22 3.15 -0.77
N ILE A 56 0.27 1.88 -1.18
CA ILE A 56 0.10 1.44 -2.57
C ILE A 56 -1.22 1.96 -3.14
N PHE A 57 -2.33 1.78 -2.42
CA PHE A 57 -3.66 2.11 -2.91
C PHE A 57 -3.89 3.62 -3.00
N THR A 58 -3.48 4.37 -1.98
CA THR A 58 -3.54 5.84 -1.98
C THR A 58 -2.70 6.42 -3.12
N THR A 59 -1.52 5.87 -3.37
CA THR A 59 -0.63 6.34 -4.44
C THR A 59 -1.17 5.98 -5.80
N ALA A 60 -1.64 4.75 -6.01
CA ALA A 60 -2.28 4.35 -7.26
C ALA A 60 -3.49 5.23 -7.59
N ALA A 61 -4.32 5.56 -6.59
CA ALA A 61 -5.44 6.49 -6.75
C ALA A 61 -4.96 7.90 -7.12
N ALA A 62 -3.88 8.40 -6.51
CA ALA A 62 -3.29 9.68 -6.87
C ALA A 62 -2.71 9.68 -8.31
N LEU A 63 -2.08 8.59 -8.75
CA LEU A 63 -1.61 8.42 -10.13
C LEU A 63 -2.79 8.39 -11.12
N ASP A 64 -3.90 7.72 -10.76
CA ASP A 64 -5.15 7.67 -11.55
C ASP A 64 -5.76 9.08 -11.69
N MET A 65 -5.62 9.91 -10.65
CA MET A 65 -6.01 11.33 -10.68
C MET A 65 -5.04 12.22 -11.47
N GLY A 66 -3.89 11.71 -11.92
CA GLY A 66 -2.93 12.45 -12.75
C GLY A 66 -1.70 12.97 -12.02
N MET A 67 -1.42 12.50 -10.79
CA MET A 67 -0.11 12.71 -10.17
C MET A 67 0.96 11.91 -10.92
N GLY A 68 2.18 12.46 -11.04
CA GLY A 68 3.34 11.71 -11.53
C GLY A 68 4.19 11.15 -10.39
N ILE A 69 4.99 10.12 -10.65
CA ILE A 69 5.91 9.55 -9.66
C ILE A 69 7.08 10.51 -9.31
N ASN A 70 7.35 11.51 -10.15
CA ASN A 70 8.30 12.58 -9.87
C ASN A 70 7.72 13.70 -8.98
N ALA A 71 6.41 13.68 -8.70
CA ALA A 71 5.77 14.67 -7.84
C ALA A 71 6.41 14.68 -6.44
N GLN A 72 6.53 15.89 -5.86
CA GLN A 72 7.14 16.07 -4.55
C GLN A 72 6.08 15.96 -3.45
N LEU A 73 6.29 15.01 -2.54
CA LEU A 73 5.49 14.85 -1.33
C LEU A 73 6.18 15.54 -0.16
N THR A 74 5.48 16.49 0.46
CA THR A 74 5.93 17.10 1.70
C THR A 74 5.81 16.10 2.85
N VAL A 75 6.83 16.03 3.71
CA VAL A 75 6.89 15.13 4.86
C VAL A 75 6.95 15.96 6.14
N PRO A 76 5.80 16.44 6.66
CA PRO A 76 5.80 17.20 7.90
C PRO A 76 6.15 16.28 9.09
N GLY A 77 6.73 16.83 10.15
CA GLY A 77 7.08 16.05 11.35
C GLY A 77 5.85 15.43 12.04
N SER A 78 4.69 16.08 11.91
CA SER A 78 3.39 15.58 12.32
C SER A 78 2.31 16.01 11.33
N PHE A 79 1.21 15.27 11.29
CA PHE A 79 0.02 15.61 10.52
C PHE A 79 -1.20 15.53 11.44
N GLN A 80 -2.13 16.47 11.28
CA GLN A 80 -3.40 16.48 12.00
C GLN A 80 -4.51 16.89 11.05
N ALA A 81 -5.61 16.15 11.05
CA ALA A 81 -6.79 16.48 10.26
C ALA A 81 -8.07 16.10 10.98
N LYS A 82 -9.06 17.00 10.92
CA LYS A 82 -10.44 16.71 11.33
C LYS A 82 -11.22 16.09 10.18
N GLY A 83 -12.24 15.30 10.51
CA GLY A 83 -13.13 14.69 9.52
C GLY A 83 -12.53 13.54 8.74
N LEU A 84 -11.35 13.03 9.15
CA LEU A 84 -10.69 11.84 8.57
C LEU A 84 -10.64 10.68 9.59
N GLY A 85 -11.64 10.60 10.46
CA GLY A 85 -11.62 9.78 11.67
C GLY A 85 -10.86 10.43 12.83
N SER A 86 -10.64 9.65 13.88
CA SER A 86 -9.93 10.06 15.10
C SER A 86 -8.85 9.07 15.49
N SER A 87 -7.86 9.52 16.26
CA SER A 87 -6.82 8.66 16.83
C SER A 87 -6.61 8.94 18.31
N ASP A 88 -6.30 7.91 19.09
CA ASP A 88 -6.03 8.01 20.52
C ASP A 88 -4.56 8.35 20.83
N THR A 89 -3.88 9.02 19.89
CA THR A 89 -2.49 9.43 20.10
C THR A 89 -2.42 10.44 21.24
N PRO A 90 -1.53 10.27 22.24
CA PRO A 90 -1.39 11.22 23.34
C PRO A 90 -1.17 12.66 22.85
N GLY A 91 -2.02 13.58 23.31
CA GLY A 91 -2.01 14.99 22.90
C GLY A 91 -2.70 15.28 21.56
N CYS A 92 -3.37 14.29 20.95
CA CYS A 92 -4.22 14.52 19.80
C CYS A 92 -5.54 15.19 20.23
N PRO A 93 -5.97 16.29 19.59
CA PRO A 93 -7.26 16.89 19.91
C PRO A 93 -8.43 15.95 19.65
N THR A 94 -9.55 16.16 20.36
CA THR A 94 -10.80 15.41 20.15
C THR A 94 -11.23 15.47 18.68
N GLU A 95 -11.80 14.37 18.16
CA GLU A 95 -12.28 14.24 16.77
C GLU A 95 -11.23 14.61 15.71
N THR A 96 -9.96 14.37 16.03
CA THR A 96 -8.83 14.65 15.15
C THR A 96 -8.04 13.38 14.91
N TRP A 97 -7.65 13.16 13.66
CA TRP A 97 -6.69 12.12 13.29
C TRP A 97 -5.29 12.72 13.30
N CYS A 98 -4.43 12.23 14.19
CA CYS A 98 -3.05 12.65 14.33
C CYS A 98 -2.11 11.54 13.85
N VAL A 99 -1.13 11.91 13.04
CA VAL A 99 -0.14 11.00 12.49
C VAL A 99 1.26 11.52 12.78
N LYS A 100 2.15 10.63 13.18
CA LYS A 100 3.58 10.87 13.33
C LYS A 100 4.37 9.90 12.47
N ASN A 101 5.60 10.27 12.17
CA ASN A 101 6.55 9.43 11.47
C ASN A 101 7.27 8.52 12.47
N ALA A 102 7.55 7.28 12.07
CA ALA A 102 8.32 6.32 12.88
C ALA A 102 9.81 6.69 13.02
N GLY A 103 10.30 7.61 12.18
CA GLY A 103 11.69 8.05 12.15
C GLY A 103 11.84 9.48 11.65
N ASN A 104 13.09 9.92 11.48
CA ASN A 104 13.42 11.23 10.95
C ASN A 104 13.52 11.17 9.42
N TYR A 105 12.85 12.08 8.74
CA TYR A 105 12.79 12.13 7.28
C TYR A 105 13.19 13.51 6.76
N ARG A 106 13.63 13.56 5.49
CA ARG A 106 13.74 14.83 4.76
C ARG A 106 12.35 15.46 4.65
N GLY A 107 12.25 16.78 4.75
CA GLY A 107 10.96 17.49 4.72
C GLY A 107 10.20 17.41 3.40
N SER A 108 10.83 16.93 2.33
CA SER A 108 10.21 16.63 1.03
C SER A 108 11.00 15.55 0.30
N MET A 109 10.31 14.76 -0.51
CA MET A 109 10.90 13.76 -1.41
C MET A 109 9.93 13.42 -2.55
N ASN A 110 10.42 12.82 -3.63
CA ASN A 110 9.53 12.34 -4.70
C ASN A 110 8.72 11.11 -4.25
N VAL A 111 7.68 10.76 -5.00
CA VAL A 111 6.80 9.62 -4.68
C VAL A 111 7.59 8.31 -4.58
N THR A 112 8.54 8.07 -5.49
CA THR A 112 9.38 6.85 -5.48
C THR A 112 10.18 6.71 -4.18
N ASP A 113 10.84 7.76 -3.73
CA ASP A 113 11.61 7.77 -2.49
C ASP A 113 10.68 7.72 -1.27
N ALA A 114 9.49 8.33 -1.34
CA ALA A 114 8.47 8.23 -0.29
C ALA A 114 7.91 6.81 -0.15
N LEU A 115 7.72 6.08 -1.25
CA LEU A 115 7.32 4.67 -1.19
C LEU A 115 8.43 3.81 -0.56
N ALA A 116 9.68 4.04 -0.96
CA ALA A 116 10.83 3.29 -0.45
C ALA A 116 11.11 3.52 1.05
N THR A 117 11.02 4.78 1.51
CA THR A 117 11.33 5.17 2.91
C THR A 117 10.09 5.21 3.80
N SER A 118 8.90 5.25 3.22
CA SER A 118 7.60 5.07 3.89
C SER A 118 7.24 6.11 4.99
N PRO A 119 7.45 7.43 4.86
CA PRO A 119 7.02 8.40 5.87
C PRO A 119 5.48 8.49 5.97
N ASN A 120 4.91 8.16 7.14
CA ASN A 120 3.47 8.16 7.37
C ASN A 120 2.79 9.50 7.06
N THR A 121 3.41 10.62 7.44
CA THR A 121 2.77 11.94 7.32
C THR A 121 2.60 12.41 5.88
N ALA A 122 3.47 11.96 4.97
CA ALA A 122 3.33 12.24 3.54
C ALA A 122 2.08 11.58 2.96
N PHE A 123 1.85 10.31 3.29
CA PHE A 123 0.69 9.57 2.81
C PHE A 123 -0.61 9.94 3.53
N ALA A 124 -0.54 10.36 4.80
CA ALA A 124 -1.68 10.95 5.51
C ALA A 124 -2.16 12.25 4.83
N LYS A 125 -1.22 13.09 4.40
CA LYS A 125 -1.53 14.27 3.58
C LYS A 125 -2.02 13.88 2.19
N LEU A 126 -1.43 12.86 1.57
CA LEU A 126 -1.86 12.40 0.25
C LEU A 126 -3.31 11.89 0.27
N ILE A 127 -3.69 11.05 1.24
CA ILE A 127 -5.08 10.56 1.35
C ILE A 127 -6.06 11.69 1.68
N GLN A 128 -5.65 12.73 2.42
CA GLN A 128 -6.47 13.92 2.61
C GLN A 128 -6.79 14.61 1.28
N GLN A 129 -5.84 14.65 0.34
CA GLN A 129 -6.03 15.27 -0.97
C GLN A 129 -6.79 14.34 -1.94
N VAL A 130 -6.47 13.04 -1.94
CA VAL A 130 -7.07 12.02 -2.82
C VAL A 130 -8.51 11.70 -2.41
N GLY A 131 -8.78 11.70 -1.11
CA GLY A 131 -10.03 11.24 -0.51
C GLY A 131 -10.02 9.74 -0.21
N VAL A 132 -10.57 9.37 0.95
CA VAL A 132 -10.61 7.99 1.44
C VAL A 132 -11.33 7.06 0.46
N ALA A 133 -12.46 7.51 -0.09
CA ALA A 133 -13.25 6.69 -1.00
C ALA A 133 -12.48 6.24 -2.25
N ARG A 134 -11.72 7.14 -2.88
CA ARG A 134 -10.92 6.79 -4.05
C ARG A 134 -9.82 5.78 -3.72
N ALA A 135 -9.18 5.91 -2.56
CA ALA A 135 -8.16 4.98 -2.11
C ALA A 135 -8.75 3.58 -1.82
N VAL A 136 -9.91 3.51 -1.19
CA VAL A 136 -10.63 2.25 -0.92
C VAL A 136 -11.08 1.59 -2.21
N ASP A 137 -11.71 2.35 -3.12
CA ASP A 137 -12.16 1.82 -4.41
C ASP A 137 -10.97 1.33 -5.25
N MET A 138 -9.83 2.02 -5.19
CA MET A 138 -8.58 1.56 -5.83
C MET A 138 -8.07 0.25 -5.25
N ALA A 139 -8.17 0.05 -3.93
CA ALA A 139 -7.78 -1.22 -3.30
C ALA A 139 -8.64 -2.39 -3.76
N VAL A 140 -9.96 -2.20 -3.82
CA VAL A 140 -10.90 -3.21 -4.35
C VAL A 140 -10.63 -3.49 -5.82
N ARG A 141 -10.43 -2.44 -6.64
CA ARG A 141 -10.10 -2.56 -8.08
C ARG A 141 -8.82 -3.36 -8.30
N LEU A 142 -7.76 -3.09 -7.55
CA LEU A 142 -6.47 -3.76 -7.70
C LEU A 142 -6.44 -5.19 -7.15
N GLY A 143 -7.35 -5.57 -6.25
CA GLY A 143 -7.50 -6.98 -5.89
C GLY A 143 -7.93 -7.30 -4.45
N MET A 144 -8.09 -6.31 -3.57
CA MET A 144 -8.65 -6.51 -2.21
C MET A 144 -10.17 -6.71 -2.26
N ARG A 145 -10.65 -7.65 -3.09
CA ARG A 145 -12.07 -7.78 -3.44
C ARG A 145 -12.92 -8.22 -2.26
N SER A 146 -12.36 -8.91 -1.26
CA SER A 146 -13.08 -9.27 -0.04
C SER A 146 -13.57 -8.05 0.75
N TYR A 147 -12.97 -6.87 0.55
CA TYR A 147 -13.41 -5.64 1.21
C TYR A 147 -14.80 -5.19 0.74
N ALA A 148 -15.22 -5.59 -0.47
CA ALA A 148 -16.53 -5.28 -1.02
C ALA A 148 -17.60 -6.33 -0.64
N THR A 149 -17.23 -7.43 0.01
CA THR A 149 -18.16 -8.49 0.39
C THR A 149 -19.02 -8.03 1.59
N PRO A 150 -20.35 -8.24 1.57
CA PRO A 150 -21.22 -7.93 2.71
C PRO A 150 -20.75 -8.58 4.01
N ALA A 151 -21.09 -7.95 5.14
CA ALA A 151 -20.78 -8.40 6.49
C ALA A 151 -19.29 -8.48 6.87
N THR A 152 -18.37 -8.01 6.01
CA THR A 152 -16.94 -7.95 6.33
C THR A 152 -16.58 -6.83 7.31
N ALA A 153 -17.47 -5.85 7.52
CA ALA A 153 -17.29 -4.81 8.53
C ALA A 153 -17.52 -5.31 9.98
N ARG A 154 -18.03 -6.54 10.19
CA ARG A 154 -18.38 -7.07 11.53
C ARG A 154 -17.22 -7.13 12.51
N ALA A 155 -15.99 -7.16 12.03
CA ALA A 155 -14.80 -7.08 12.89
C ALA A 155 -14.67 -5.70 13.58
N TYR A 156 -15.30 -4.66 13.05
CA TYR A 156 -15.24 -3.27 13.52
C TYR A 156 -16.59 -2.75 14.01
N ASP A 157 -17.69 -3.29 13.47
CA ASP A 157 -19.07 -2.96 13.82
C ASP A 157 -19.90 -4.27 13.84
N PRO A 158 -19.96 -4.98 14.99
CA PRO A 158 -20.50 -6.35 15.08
C PRO A 158 -21.94 -6.51 14.59
N ASP A 159 -22.75 -5.46 14.70
CA ASP A 159 -24.16 -5.46 14.30
C ASP A 159 -24.36 -5.09 12.82
N SER A 160 -23.28 -4.74 12.12
CA SER A 160 -23.33 -4.30 10.73
C SER A 160 -23.35 -5.47 9.73
N ASN A 161 -24.12 -5.31 8.66
CA ASN A 161 -24.06 -6.14 7.46
C ASN A 161 -23.31 -5.47 6.30
N GLU A 162 -22.72 -4.30 6.56
CA GLU A 162 -21.98 -3.49 5.59
C GLU A 162 -20.69 -4.22 5.15
N SER A 163 -20.24 -3.92 3.94
CA SER A 163 -18.89 -4.30 3.49
C SER A 163 -17.84 -3.45 4.23
N LEU A 164 -16.63 -3.98 4.41
CA LEU A 164 -15.54 -3.22 5.01
C LEU A 164 -15.21 -1.95 4.20
N ALA A 165 -15.30 -2.03 2.87
CA ALA A 165 -15.11 -0.88 1.99
C ALA A 165 -16.13 0.23 2.28
N ASP A 166 -17.42 -0.10 2.37
CA ASP A 166 -18.47 0.90 2.60
C ASP A 166 -18.38 1.49 4.01
N PHE A 167 -18.05 0.67 5.02
CA PHE A 167 -17.80 1.14 6.39
C PHE A 167 -16.69 2.20 6.43
N ILE A 168 -15.54 1.91 5.80
CA ILE A 168 -14.38 2.83 5.76
C ILE A 168 -14.74 4.13 5.03
N LYS A 169 -15.48 4.03 3.92
CA LYS A 169 -15.93 5.18 3.13
C LYS A 169 -16.90 6.07 3.89
N ARG A 170 -17.90 5.48 4.53
CA ARG A 170 -18.94 6.17 5.30
C ARG A 170 -18.37 6.92 6.49
N GLN A 171 -17.42 6.30 7.20
CA GLN A 171 -16.72 6.89 8.34
C GLN A 171 -15.57 7.83 7.93
N ASN A 172 -15.25 7.90 6.64
CA ASN A 172 -14.15 8.67 6.06
C ASN A 172 -12.81 8.42 6.77
N ILE A 173 -12.45 7.16 6.99
CA ILE A 173 -11.30 6.77 7.83
C ILE A 173 -9.98 7.00 7.08
N GLY A 174 -9.31 8.13 7.34
CA GLY A 174 -8.05 8.50 6.72
C GLY A 174 -6.90 7.53 7.03
N SER A 175 -6.95 6.86 8.19
CA SER A 175 -5.96 5.86 8.55
C SER A 175 -5.94 4.64 7.61
N PHE A 176 -6.91 4.49 6.71
CA PHE A 176 -6.86 3.50 5.62
C PHE A 176 -5.51 3.48 4.90
N THR A 177 -4.91 4.64 4.62
CA THR A 177 -3.59 4.68 3.94
C THR A 177 -2.45 4.07 4.75
N LEU A 178 -2.65 3.87 6.06
CA LEU A 178 -1.71 3.23 6.99
C LEU A 178 -2.13 1.79 7.33
N GLY A 179 -3.16 1.25 6.67
CA GLY A 179 -3.54 -0.17 6.69
C GLY A 179 -3.82 -0.81 8.05
N PRO A 180 -4.71 -0.26 8.91
CA PRO A 180 -5.06 -0.81 10.22
C PRO A 180 -6.15 -1.90 10.15
N PHE A 181 -6.49 -2.38 8.96
CA PHE A 181 -7.64 -3.25 8.72
C PHE A 181 -7.20 -4.68 8.36
N GLN A 182 -7.91 -5.68 8.88
CA GLN A 182 -7.78 -7.09 8.51
C GLN A 182 -7.67 -7.25 7.00
N LEU A 183 -6.84 -8.20 6.56
CA LEU A 183 -6.62 -8.40 5.13
C LEU A 183 -6.55 -9.88 4.77
N ASN A 184 -6.76 -10.14 3.48
CA ASN A 184 -6.57 -11.43 2.86
C ASN A 184 -5.19 -11.47 2.18
N ALA A 185 -4.29 -12.32 2.67
CA ALA A 185 -2.91 -12.35 2.20
C ALA A 185 -2.77 -12.83 0.74
N LEU A 186 -3.65 -13.75 0.30
CA LEU A 186 -3.73 -14.17 -1.10
C LEU A 186 -4.16 -13.01 -2.01
N GLU A 187 -5.15 -12.22 -1.59
CA GLU A 187 -5.56 -11.02 -2.32
C GLU A 187 -4.43 -10.00 -2.40
N LEU A 188 -3.67 -9.81 -1.32
CA LEU A 188 -2.53 -8.90 -1.33
C LEU A 188 -1.42 -9.37 -2.28
N ALA A 189 -1.12 -10.67 -2.34
CA ALA A 189 -0.24 -11.23 -3.37
C ALA A 189 -0.80 -10.99 -4.78
N ASN A 190 -2.11 -11.06 -4.94
CA ASN A 190 -2.78 -10.86 -6.22
C ASN A 190 -2.83 -9.39 -6.66
N VAL A 191 -2.83 -8.44 -5.72
CA VAL A 191 -2.61 -7.00 -6.00
C VAL A 191 -1.24 -6.81 -6.64
N ALA A 192 -0.20 -7.43 -6.08
CA ALA A 192 1.14 -7.40 -6.68
C ALA A 192 1.18 -8.08 -8.06
N ALA A 193 0.48 -9.20 -8.24
CA ALA A 193 0.36 -9.84 -9.54
C ALA A 193 -0.33 -8.92 -10.55
N THR A 194 -1.39 -8.22 -10.14
CA THR A 194 -2.11 -7.25 -10.98
C THR A 194 -1.22 -6.11 -11.45
N LEU A 195 -0.39 -5.55 -10.57
CA LEU A 195 0.59 -4.53 -10.94
C LEU A 195 1.66 -5.09 -11.89
N ALA A 196 2.15 -6.30 -11.63
CA ALA A 196 3.11 -7.00 -12.50
C ALA A 196 2.53 -7.36 -13.89
N SER A 197 1.21 -7.57 -13.97
CA SER A 197 0.45 -7.88 -15.19
C SER A 197 0.02 -6.64 -15.97
N GLY A 198 0.67 -5.49 -15.76
CA GLY A 198 0.32 -4.24 -16.44
C GLY A 198 -1.09 -3.75 -16.08
N GLY A 199 -1.53 -3.98 -14.83
CA GLY A 199 -2.84 -3.55 -14.34
C GLY A 199 -3.99 -4.51 -14.64
N THR A 200 -3.70 -5.67 -15.23
CA THR A 200 -4.69 -6.73 -15.47
C THR A 200 -4.88 -7.54 -14.20
N TRP A 201 -6.08 -7.52 -13.62
CA TRP A 201 -6.45 -8.36 -12.51
C TRP A 201 -7.05 -9.65 -13.04
N CYS A 202 -6.58 -10.79 -12.57
CA CYS A 202 -7.24 -12.07 -12.79
C CYS A 202 -7.61 -12.69 -11.43
N PRO A 203 -8.71 -13.46 -11.34
CA PRO A 203 -9.00 -14.28 -10.18
C PRO A 203 -7.83 -15.26 -9.95
N PRO A 204 -7.27 -15.34 -8.72
CA PRO A 204 -6.17 -16.24 -8.46
C PRO A 204 -6.69 -17.68 -8.41
N THR A 205 -6.11 -18.58 -9.22
CA THR A 205 -6.54 -20.00 -9.29
C THR A 205 -5.40 -20.96 -8.91
N PRO A 206 -5.63 -21.94 -8.03
CA PRO A 206 -4.70 -23.04 -7.78
C PRO A 206 -4.90 -24.22 -8.76
N ILE A 207 -5.95 -24.18 -9.59
CA ILE A 207 -6.29 -25.27 -10.51
C ILE A 207 -5.51 -25.07 -11.81
N ASP A 208 -4.57 -25.97 -12.09
CA ASP A 208 -3.88 -26.01 -13.39
C ASP A 208 -4.75 -26.74 -14.43
N LYS A 209 -5.07 -28.01 -14.16
CA LYS A 209 -5.88 -28.87 -15.04
C LYS A 209 -6.80 -29.80 -14.27
N ILE A 210 -7.92 -30.15 -14.89
CA ILE A 210 -8.84 -31.17 -14.39
C ILE A 210 -8.85 -32.33 -15.38
N PHE A 211 -8.72 -33.55 -14.89
CA PHE A 211 -8.81 -34.76 -15.70
C PHE A 211 -9.96 -35.63 -15.20
N ASP A 212 -10.71 -36.24 -16.13
CA ASP A 212 -11.70 -37.24 -15.78
C ASP A 212 -11.04 -38.57 -15.37
N ARG A 213 -11.87 -39.54 -14.96
CA ARG A 213 -11.40 -40.88 -14.55
C ARG A 213 -10.66 -41.67 -15.66
N ASN A 214 -10.79 -41.25 -16.92
CA ASN A 214 -10.16 -41.88 -18.08
C ASN A 214 -8.90 -41.11 -18.53
N GLY A 215 -8.48 -40.08 -17.78
CA GLY A 215 -7.34 -39.23 -18.13
C GLY A 215 -7.63 -38.20 -19.21
N LYS A 216 -8.90 -37.97 -19.57
CA LYS A 216 -9.27 -36.92 -20.52
C LYS A 216 -9.34 -35.57 -19.82
N GLU A 217 -8.66 -34.57 -20.36
CA GLU A 217 -8.70 -33.19 -19.84
C GLU A 217 -10.13 -32.65 -19.94
N VAL A 218 -10.62 -32.07 -18.84
CA VAL A 218 -11.95 -31.48 -18.69
C VAL A 218 -11.78 -29.97 -18.55
N SER A 219 -12.41 -29.23 -19.45
CA SER A 219 -12.47 -27.77 -19.35
C SER A 219 -13.33 -27.36 -18.16
N TYR A 220 -12.92 -26.30 -17.47
CA TYR A 220 -13.71 -25.65 -16.44
C TYR A 220 -13.76 -24.14 -16.71
N THR A 221 -14.80 -23.49 -16.21
CA THR A 221 -14.97 -22.05 -16.39
C THR A 221 -14.07 -21.31 -15.42
N ILE A 222 -13.23 -20.41 -15.96
CA ILE A 222 -12.45 -19.46 -15.18
C ILE A 222 -13.13 -18.10 -15.34
N GLU A 223 -13.33 -17.40 -14.23
CA GLU A 223 -13.79 -16.00 -14.27
C GLU A 223 -12.80 -15.15 -15.09
N PRO A 224 -13.27 -14.27 -15.98
CA PRO A 224 -12.40 -13.51 -16.86
C PRO A 224 -11.52 -12.52 -16.09
N CYS A 225 -10.39 -12.17 -16.68
CA CYS A 225 -9.54 -11.09 -16.19
C CYS A 225 -10.16 -9.72 -16.55
N ASP A 226 -9.91 -8.73 -15.68
CA ASP A 226 -10.36 -7.35 -15.83
C ASP A 226 -9.16 -6.38 -15.86
N GLN A 227 -9.17 -5.39 -16.74
CA GLN A 227 -8.18 -4.31 -16.70
C GLN A 227 -8.52 -3.34 -15.55
N ALA A 228 -7.90 -3.55 -14.38
CA ALA A 228 -8.20 -2.79 -13.16
C ALA A 228 -7.73 -1.33 -13.23
N VAL A 229 -6.53 -1.11 -13.79
CA VAL A 229 -5.92 0.21 -14.02
C VAL A 229 -5.22 0.23 -15.37
N PRO A 230 -5.00 1.40 -16.01
CA PRO A 230 -4.28 1.47 -17.28
C PRO A 230 -2.86 0.89 -17.19
N GLU A 231 -2.39 0.26 -18.27
CA GLU A 231 -1.07 -0.38 -18.31
C GLU A 231 0.07 0.61 -18.02
N GLY A 232 0.01 1.83 -18.57
CA GLY A 232 0.98 2.88 -18.28
C GLY A 232 1.04 3.26 -16.79
N LEU A 233 -0.10 3.22 -16.09
CA LEU A 233 -0.17 3.45 -14.65
C LEU A 233 0.53 2.33 -13.90
N ALA A 234 0.14 1.07 -14.15
CA ALA A 234 0.70 -0.09 -13.47
C ALA A 234 2.21 -0.21 -13.68
N ASN A 235 2.68 -0.07 -14.91
CA ASN A 235 4.09 -0.20 -15.24
C ASN A 235 4.93 0.93 -14.60
N THR A 236 4.45 2.17 -14.67
CA THR A 236 5.15 3.30 -14.02
C THR A 236 5.12 3.18 -12.51
N PHE A 237 4.04 2.63 -11.95
CA PHE A 237 3.92 2.43 -10.52
C PHE A 237 4.82 1.28 -10.01
N ALA A 238 5.01 0.22 -10.79
CA ALA A 238 6.01 -0.80 -10.51
C ALA A 238 7.43 -0.20 -10.39
N ASN A 239 7.78 0.74 -11.27
CA ASN A 239 9.04 1.48 -11.17
C ASN A 239 9.09 2.37 -9.91
N ALA A 240 7.97 2.99 -9.50
CA ALA A 240 7.93 3.77 -8.27
C ALA A 240 8.15 2.93 -6.99
N LEU A 241 7.82 1.64 -7.05
CA LEU A 241 7.99 0.66 -5.97
C LEU A 241 9.37 -0.04 -6.01
N SER A 242 10.26 0.33 -6.93
CA SER A 242 11.50 -0.45 -7.20
C SER A 242 12.68 -0.13 -6.28
N LYS A 243 12.47 0.64 -5.23
CA LYS A 243 13.54 1.12 -4.34
C LYS A 243 13.46 0.59 -2.91
N ASP A 244 12.47 -0.25 -2.58
CA ASP A 244 12.30 -0.73 -1.21
C ASP A 244 13.43 -1.70 -0.79
N ASP A 245 13.99 -2.47 -1.73
CA ASP A 245 15.16 -3.36 -1.54
C ASP A 245 16.52 -2.66 -1.71
N GLN A 246 16.53 -1.44 -2.23
CA GLN A 246 17.73 -0.66 -2.53
C GLN A 246 18.24 0.10 -1.29
N SER A 247 19.47 0.61 -1.33
CA SER A 247 20.03 1.39 -0.21
C SER A 247 19.12 2.55 0.20
N GLY A 248 18.73 2.56 1.49
CA GLY A 248 17.79 3.53 2.06
C GLY A 248 16.31 3.11 1.99
N GLY A 249 15.97 2.06 1.25
CA GLY A 249 14.66 1.42 1.25
C GLY A 249 14.42 0.60 2.51
N THR A 250 13.16 0.43 2.89
CA THR A 250 12.79 -0.24 4.14
C THR A 250 13.11 -1.74 4.18
N ALA A 251 13.21 -2.42 3.04
CA ALA A 251 13.55 -3.84 2.94
C ALA A 251 15.03 -4.10 2.59
N SER A 252 15.86 -3.06 2.50
CA SER A 252 17.25 -3.17 2.03
C SER A 252 18.11 -4.11 2.88
N GLY A 253 17.90 -4.13 4.20
CA GLY A 253 18.61 -5.02 5.10
C GLY A 253 18.27 -6.50 4.87
N ALA A 254 16.99 -6.81 4.66
CA ALA A 254 16.55 -8.16 4.34
C ALA A 254 17.07 -8.61 2.96
N ALA A 255 17.00 -7.74 1.95
CA ALA A 255 17.56 -7.99 0.62
C ALA A 255 19.07 -8.32 0.68
N ALA A 256 19.85 -7.49 1.37
CA ALA A 256 21.29 -7.68 1.54
C ALA A 256 21.64 -8.98 2.27
N SER A 257 20.81 -9.40 3.25
CA SER A 257 21.05 -10.62 4.05
C SER A 257 21.08 -11.92 3.23
N VAL A 258 20.45 -11.92 2.05
CA VAL A 258 20.45 -13.07 1.12
C VAL A 258 21.19 -12.79 -0.19
N GLY A 259 21.85 -11.63 -0.29
CA GLY A 259 22.51 -11.19 -1.51
C GLY A 259 21.53 -10.97 -2.68
N TRP A 260 20.35 -10.40 -2.42
CA TRP A 260 19.43 -10.01 -3.48
C TRP A 260 19.97 -8.82 -4.28
N ASP A 261 19.99 -8.95 -5.60
CA ASP A 261 20.59 -8.02 -6.55
C ASP A 261 19.79 -7.92 -7.86
N LEU A 262 18.55 -8.43 -7.87
CA LEU A 262 17.72 -8.54 -9.08
C LEU A 262 16.63 -7.46 -9.09
N PRO A 263 16.21 -6.98 -10.28
CA PRO A 263 15.12 -6.00 -10.40
C PRO A 263 13.82 -6.52 -9.76
N MET A 264 13.23 -5.72 -8.88
CA MET A 264 11.95 -6.01 -8.23
C MET A 264 11.21 -4.73 -7.84
N SER A 265 9.92 -4.88 -7.53
CA SER A 265 9.04 -3.83 -7.02
C SER A 265 8.41 -4.31 -5.72
N GLY A 266 8.39 -3.49 -4.67
CA GLY A 266 7.86 -3.96 -3.38
C GLY A 266 7.55 -2.85 -2.39
N LYS A 267 6.95 -3.27 -1.28
CA LYS A 267 6.55 -2.38 -0.20
C LYS A 267 6.53 -3.11 1.13
N THR A 268 7.24 -2.59 2.12
CA THR A 268 7.08 -3.01 3.52
C THR A 268 5.81 -2.43 4.15
N GLY A 269 5.27 -3.19 5.11
CA GLY A 269 4.10 -2.85 5.89
C GLY A 269 4.33 -3.07 7.38
N THR A 270 4.26 -2.01 8.17
CA THR A 270 4.32 -2.07 9.64
C THR A 270 3.07 -1.42 10.20
N THR A 271 2.39 -2.09 11.13
CA THR A 271 1.29 -1.51 11.91
C THR A 271 1.84 -0.81 13.14
N GLU A 272 1.21 0.29 13.56
CA GLU A 272 1.66 1.07 14.72
C GLU A 272 1.65 0.24 16.02
N SER A 273 0.73 -0.72 16.15
CA SER A 273 0.64 -1.62 17.30
C SER A 273 1.68 -2.74 17.29
N HIS A 274 2.42 -2.92 16.19
CA HIS A 274 3.34 -4.04 15.95
C HIS A 274 2.70 -5.43 16.14
N ARG A 275 1.36 -5.52 16.06
CA ARG A 275 0.62 -6.79 16.15
C ARG A 275 0.54 -7.51 14.82
N SER A 276 0.93 -6.85 13.75
CA SER A 276 1.04 -7.43 12.43
C SER A 276 1.94 -6.61 11.51
N SER A 277 2.52 -7.29 10.53
CA SER A 277 3.45 -6.71 9.57
C SER A 277 3.49 -7.56 8.31
N GLY A 278 3.87 -6.95 7.18
CA GLY A 278 3.94 -7.66 5.92
C GLY A 278 4.99 -7.08 4.98
N PHE A 279 5.26 -7.85 3.94
CA PHE A 279 6.01 -7.40 2.78
C PHE A 279 5.32 -7.93 1.53
N VAL A 280 5.03 -7.03 0.61
CA VAL A 280 4.57 -7.38 -0.74
C VAL A 280 5.69 -7.08 -1.72
N GLY A 281 6.04 -8.05 -2.55
CA GLY A 281 7.10 -7.93 -3.55
C GLY A 281 6.75 -8.66 -4.82
N PHE A 282 7.15 -8.11 -5.95
CA PHE A 282 6.91 -8.70 -7.26
C PHE A 282 7.99 -8.35 -8.28
N THR A 283 8.05 -9.20 -9.30
CA THR A 283 8.81 -9.03 -10.53
C THR A 283 7.86 -9.23 -11.70
N ASN A 284 8.36 -9.16 -12.93
CA ASN A 284 7.61 -9.55 -14.12
C ASN A 284 7.31 -11.07 -14.20
N ARG A 285 7.80 -11.89 -13.26
CA ARG A 285 7.66 -13.37 -13.30
C ARG A 285 6.94 -13.97 -12.09
N TYR A 286 6.96 -13.32 -10.93
CA TYR A 286 6.27 -13.77 -9.72
C TYR A 286 5.89 -12.57 -8.86
N ALA A 287 4.79 -12.73 -8.14
CA ALA A 287 4.29 -11.79 -7.16
C ALA A 287 3.98 -12.55 -5.87
N ALA A 288 4.39 -12.01 -4.73
CA ALA A 288 4.12 -12.66 -3.46
C ALA A 288 3.94 -11.64 -2.34
N ALA A 289 3.15 -12.03 -1.35
CA ALA A 289 2.99 -11.30 -0.10
C ALA A 289 3.27 -12.25 1.06
N ASN A 290 4.16 -11.84 1.96
CA ASN A 290 4.29 -12.46 3.27
C ASN A 290 3.58 -11.58 4.30
N TYR A 291 2.73 -12.20 5.13
CA TYR A 291 1.97 -11.52 6.17
C TYR A 291 2.12 -12.25 7.51
N ILE A 292 2.57 -11.52 8.51
CA ILE A 292 2.79 -12.00 9.88
C ILE A 292 1.87 -11.23 10.82
N PHE A 293 1.16 -11.94 11.70
CA PHE A 293 0.19 -11.33 12.61
C PHE A 293 0.01 -12.14 13.89
N ALA A 294 -0.43 -11.46 14.94
CA ALA A 294 -0.81 -12.09 16.20
C ALA A 294 -2.15 -12.80 15.99
N ASP A 295 -2.17 -14.11 16.21
CA ASP A 295 -3.36 -14.97 16.01
C ASP A 295 -3.94 -15.50 17.33
N SER A 296 -3.56 -14.88 18.46
CA SER A 296 -4.12 -15.20 19.76
C SER A 296 -5.43 -14.45 20.01
N SER A 297 -6.25 -14.93 20.95
CA SER A 297 -7.48 -14.27 21.39
C SER A 297 -7.25 -12.93 22.08
N ASN A 298 -6.03 -12.70 22.60
CA ASN A 298 -5.58 -11.45 23.20
C ASN A 298 -4.28 -11.02 22.51
N PRO A 299 -4.34 -10.42 21.31
CA PRO A 299 -3.16 -10.13 20.52
C PRO A 299 -2.26 -9.09 21.20
N SER A 300 -0.98 -9.43 21.31
CA SER A 300 0.08 -8.55 21.82
C SER A 300 1.04 -8.14 20.70
N GLY A 301 1.95 -7.21 20.98
CA GLY A 301 2.99 -6.85 20.01
C GLY A 301 3.85 -8.05 19.62
N ILE A 302 4.40 -8.03 18.42
CA ILE A 302 5.30 -9.06 17.93
C ILE A 302 6.72 -8.51 17.96
N CYS A 303 7.63 -9.27 18.55
CA CYS A 303 9.04 -8.98 18.54
C CYS A 303 9.75 -9.76 17.45
N SER A 304 10.70 -9.11 16.77
CA SER A 304 11.62 -9.71 15.82
C SER A 304 12.80 -10.39 16.53
N PHE A 305 13.51 -11.27 15.80
CA PHE A 305 14.80 -11.89 16.17
C PHE A 305 14.92 -12.38 17.64
N PRO A 306 14.24 -13.47 18.03
CA PRO A 306 13.36 -14.31 17.22
C PRO A 306 11.91 -13.82 17.21
N LEU A 307 11.18 -14.19 16.16
CA LEU A 307 9.76 -13.90 16.00
C LEU A 307 8.94 -14.50 17.15
N ARG A 308 8.32 -13.65 17.98
CA ARG A 308 7.53 -14.08 19.15
C ARG A 308 6.54 -13.00 19.61
N ALA A 309 5.49 -13.41 20.32
CA ALA A 309 4.63 -12.48 21.05
C ALA A 309 5.41 -11.80 22.20
N CYS A 310 5.19 -10.51 22.41
CA CYS A 310 5.83 -9.71 23.46
C CYS A 310 4.99 -8.48 23.85
N GLY A 311 5.37 -7.80 24.94
CA GLY A 311 4.62 -6.65 25.46
C GLY A 311 4.76 -5.37 24.62
N SER A 312 5.97 -5.09 24.13
CA SER A 312 6.27 -3.97 23.23
C SER A 312 6.89 -4.55 21.97
N GLY A 313 6.10 -4.64 20.91
CA GLY A 313 6.55 -5.21 19.64
C GLY A 313 7.59 -4.32 18.95
N ASP A 314 8.44 -4.95 18.15
CA ASP A 314 9.44 -4.32 17.28
C ASP A 314 9.50 -4.98 15.90
N LEU A 315 8.44 -5.69 15.50
CA LEU A 315 8.29 -6.26 14.16
C LEU A 315 8.02 -5.18 13.11
N TYR A 316 8.96 -4.99 12.19
CA TYR A 316 8.77 -4.16 10.99
C TYR A 316 8.73 -5.01 9.71
N GLY A 317 8.10 -4.48 8.67
CA GLY A 317 7.96 -5.19 7.39
C GLY A 317 9.31 -5.52 6.74
N GLY A 318 10.34 -4.72 7.04
CA GLY A 318 11.72 -4.92 6.57
C GLY A 318 12.50 -6.00 7.34
N ASN A 319 11.94 -6.59 8.40
CA ASN A 319 12.55 -7.68 9.16
C ASN A 319 12.09 -9.04 8.61
N GLU A 320 11.40 -9.85 9.41
CA GLU A 320 10.97 -11.19 9.03
C GLU A 320 10.09 -11.23 7.77
N PRO A 321 9.12 -10.31 7.54
CA PRO A 321 8.28 -10.43 6.36
C PRO A 321 9.05 -10.30 5.04
N ALA A 322 9.89 -9.26 4.91
CA ALA A 322 10.75 -9.09 3.76
C ALA A 322 11.78 -10.20 3.65
N ARG A 323 12.40 -10.61 4.78
CA ARG A 323 13.40 -11.68 4.79
C ARG A 323 12.82 -13.00 4.30
N THR A 324 11.63 -13.39 4.77
CA THR A 324 10.94 -14.59 4.30
C THR A 324 10.66 -14.51 2.79
N TRP A 325 10.25 -13.36 2.28
CA TRP A 325 10.05 -13.18 0.83
C TRP A 325 11.36 -13.39 0.07
N PHE A 326 12.45 -12.74 0.47
CA PHE A 326 13.72 -12.85 -0.23
C PHE A 326 14.35 -14.25 -0.15
N GLU A 327 14.29 -14.90 1.03
CA GLU A 327 14.77 -16.28 1.22
C GLU A 327 13.98 -17.26 0.35
N ALA A 328 12.66 -17.08 0.22
CA ALA A 328 11.82 -17.93 -0.62
C ALA A 328 12.05 -17.69 -2.12
N MET A 329 12.21 -16.43 -2.53
CA MET A 329 12.26 -16.06 -3.96
C MET A 329 13.66 -16.17 -4.57
N LYS A 330 14.74 -15.91 -3.82
CA LYS A 330 16.12 -15.90 -4.36
C LYS A 330 16.50 -17.21 -5.07
N PRO A 331 16.19 -18.42 -4.53
CA PRO A 331 16.56 -19.67 -5.18
C PRO A 331 15.84 -19.92 -6.51
N ILE A 332 14.69 -19.28 -6.74
CA ILE A 332 13.85 -19.49 -7.92
C ILE A 332 13.78 -18.28 -8.85
N ALA A 333 14.49 -17.20 -8.52
CA ALA A 333 14.29 -15.89 -9.13
C ALA A 333 14.44 -15.90 -10.66
N LEU A 334 15.33 -16.73 -11.19
CA LEU A 334 15.60 -16.83 -12.64
C LEU A 334 14.99 -18.08 -13.30
N ASN A 335 14.30 -18.95 -12.54
CA ASN A 335 13.71 -20.19 -13.07
C ASN A 335 12.60 -19.94 -14.10
N PHE A 336 12.01 -18.74 -14.07
CA PHE A 336 10.90 -18.35 -14.94
C PHE A 336 11.31 -17.30 -15.99
N GLY A 337 12.61 -17.12 -16.19
CA GLY A 337 13.20 -16.19 -17.16
C GLY A 337 13.76 -14.92 -16.53
N GLU A 338 14.27 -14.03 -17.38
CA GLU A 338 14.93 -12.80 -16.96
C GLU A 338 13.97 -11.81 -16.27
N LEU A 339 14.51 -11.11 -15.27
CA LEU A 339 13.83 -10.13 -14.47
C LEU A 339 14.18 -8.71 -14.92
N HIS A 340 13.15 -7.89 -15.11
CA HIS A 340 13.30 -6.50 -15.50
C HIS A 340 12.10 -5.69 -15.01
N LEU A 341 12.33 -4.39 -14.82
CA LEU A 341 11.24 -3.44 -14.60
C LEU A 341 10.52 -3.17 -15.94
N PRO A 342 9.19 -2.98 -15.93
CA PRO A 342 8.45 -2.67 -17.14
C PRO A 342 8.76 -1.24 -17.63
N PRO A 343 8.50 -0.92 -18.91
CA PRO A 343 8.70 0.44 -19.43
C PRO A 343 7.75 1.43 -18.74
N THR A 344 8.25 2.63 -18.42
CA THR A 344 7.44 3.72 -17.86
C THR A 344 6.67 4.47 -18.94
N ASP A 345 5.59 5.13 -18.53
CA ASP A 345 4.80 6.04 -19.36
C ASP A 345 5.04 7.49 -18.89
N PRO A 346 5.50 8.41 -19.77
CA PRO A 346 5.74 9.80 -19.42
C PRO A 346 4.58 10.50 -18.71
N ARG A 347 3.32 10.12 -19.01
CA ARG A 347 2.13 10.66 -18.34
C ARG A 347 2.12 10.37 -16.84
N TYR A 348 2.63 9.22 -16.42
CA TYR A 348 2.67 8.82 -15.01
C TYR A 348 4.03 9.08 -14.37
N VAL A 349 5.06 9.37 -15.18
CA VAL A 349 6.35 9.88 -14.68
C VAL A 349 6.21 11.36 -14.30
N GLU A 350 5.74 12.18 -15.25
CA GLU A 350 5.61 13.63 -15.13
C GLU A 350 4.21 14.08 -14.69
N GLY A 351 3.26 13.17 -14.55
CA GLY A 351 1.87 13.52 -14.23
C GLY A 351 1.09 14.07 -15.44
N ALA A 352 -0.22 14.16 -15.25
CA ALA A 352 -1.15 14.59 -16.28
C ALA A 352 -0.99 16.09 -16.61
N PRO A 353 -1.29 16.49 -17.87
CA PRO A 353 -1.44 17.90 -18.22
C PRO A 353 -2.40 18.60 -17.26
N GLY A 354 -2.06 19.83 -16.84
CA GLY A 354 -2.81 20.58 -15.82
C GLY A 354 -2.45 20.24 -14.37
N GLY A 355 -1.57 19.27 -14.13
CA GLY A 355 -1.04 18.96 -12.79
C GLY A 355 0.13 19.85 -12.36
N ARG A 356 0.70 20.64 -13.27
CA ARG A 356 1.86 21.49 -12.99
C ARG A 356 1.42 22.79 -12.31
N VAL A 357 1.80 22.96 -11.05
CA VAL A 357 1.47 24.15 -10.26
C VAL A 357 2.28 25.34 -10.78
N PRO A 358 1.66 26.44 -11.24
CA PRO A 358 2.38 27.60 -11.72
C PRO A 358 3.14 28.28 -10.57
N SER A 359 4.33 28.80 -10.87
CA SER A 359 5.07 29.61 -9.89
C SER A 359 4.28 30.87 -9.56
N VAL A 360 3.99 31.07 -8.28
CA VAL A 360 3.36 32.29 -7.74
C VAL A 360 4.26 33.00 -6.73
N SER A 361 5.49 32.52 -6.55
CA SER A 361 6.49 33.17 -5.69
C SER A 361 6.77 34.59 -6.18
N GLY A 362 6.76 35.54 -5.26
CA GLY A 362 6.92 36.97 -5.53
C GLY A 362 5.62 37.71 -5.85
N LEU A 363 4.50 37.02 -6.09
CA LEU A 363 3.20 37.65 -6.31
C LEU A 363 2.55 38.07 -4.98
N LYS A 364 1.64 39.07 -5.06
CA LYS A 364 0.70 39.33 -3.96
C LYS A 364 -0.35 38.22 -3.87
N LEU A 365 -0.89 38.02 -2.67
CA LEU A 365 -1.81 36.91 -2.38
C LEU A 365 -2.98 36.80 -3.38
N ASP A 366 -3.62 37.92 -3.74
CA ASP A 366 -4.77 37.90 -4.67
C ASP A 366 -4.37 37.50 -6.09
N ALA A 367 -3.24 38.02 -6.59
CA ALA A 367 -2.70 37.65 -7.89
C ALA A 367 -2.25 36.18 -7.93
N ALA A 368 -1.66 35.69 -6.84
CA ALA A 368 -1.31 34.28 -6.70
C ALA A 368 -2.57 33.38 -6.72
N ARG A 369 -3.61 33.74 -5.95
CA ARG A 369 -4.89 33.03 -5.93
C ARG A 369 -5.53 32.99 -7.32
N GLN A 370 -5.56 34.12 -8.01
CA GLN A 370 -6.12 34.21 -9.35
C GLN A 370 -5.37 33.30 -10.33
N ARG A 371 -4.02 33.37 -10.35
CA ARG A 371 -3.19 32.53 -11.23
C ARG A 371 -3.38 31.03 -10.99
N LEU A 372 -3.54 30.62 -9.74
CA LEU A 372 -3.81 29.22 -9.40
C LEU A 372 -5.19 28.77 -9.87
N LYS A 373 -6.22 29.60 -9.68
CA LYS A 373 -7.59 29.32 -10.16
C LYS A 373 -7.67 29.24 -11.69
N GLU A 374 -6.98 30.15 -12.39
CA GLU A 374 -6.89 30.15 -13.86
C GLU A 374 -6.18 28.89 -14.40
N ALA A 375 -5.23 28.34 -13.63
CA ALA A 375 -4.58 27.08 -13.95
C ALA A 375 -5.42 25.83 -13.58
N GLY A 376 -6.65 26.01 -13.08
CA GLY A 376 -7.57 24.93 -12.75
C GLY A 376 -7.40 24.34 -11.34
N PHE A 377 -6.68 25.02 -10.45
CA PHE A 377 -6.51 24.60 -9.06
C PHE A 377 -7.52 25.28 -8.12
N GLN A 378 -7.85 24.58 -7.05
CA GLN A 378 -8.51 25.18 -5.89
C GLN A 378 -7.44 25.85 -5.01
N VAL A 379 -7.82 26.84 -4.20
CA VAL A 379 -6.87 27.54 -3.32
C VAL A 379 -7.41 27.58 -1.91
N ALA A 380 -6.58 27.22 -0.93
CA ALA A 380 -6.98 27.21 0.46
C ALA A 380 -7.50 28.58 0.93
N ASP A 381 -8.51 28.59 1.80
CA ASP A 381 -9.12 29.83 2.28
C ASP A 381 -8.13 30.69 3.07
N GLN A 382 -7.26 30.06 3.86
CA GLN A 382 -6.25 30.74 4.67
C GLN A 382 -4.83 30.35 4.23
N PRO A 383 -3.97 31.31 3.86
CA PRO A 383 -2.57 31.02 3.56
C PRO A 383 -1.80 30.72 4.85
N THR A 384 -0.74 29.92 4.74
CA THR A 384 0.19 29.70 5.85
C THR A 384 1.23 30.82 5.89
N SER A 385 1.28 31.56 7.01
CA SER A 385 2.30 32.57 7.25
C SER A 385 3.67 31.92 7.50
N VAL A 386 4.70 32.42 6.83
CA VAL A 386 6.09 31.97 7.02
C VAL A 386 7.02 33.16 7.14
N ASN A 387 8.09 33.00 7.94
CA ASN A 387 9.11 34.02 8.08
C ASN A 387 9.94 34.10 6.78
N SER A 388 10.05 35.30 6.22
CA SER A 388 10.77 35.56 4.97
C SER A 388 11.35 36.97 4.97
N SER A 389 12.41 37.20 4.19
CA SER A 389 12.92 38.54 3.88
C SER A 389 12.03 39.33 2.91
N SER A 390 10.99 38.68 2.35
CA SER A 390 10.05 39.31 1.42
C SER A 390 9.09 40.27 2.14
N SER A 391 8.58 41.27 1.41
CA SER A 391 7.59 42.21 1.95
C SER A 391 6.31 41.49 2.42
N TYR A 392 5.67 42.00 3.48
CA TYR A 392 4.42 41.42 3.99
C TYR A 392 3.35 41.29 2.90
N GLY A 393 2.62 40.17 2.90
CA GLY A 393 1.61 39.83 1.89
C GLY A 393 2.16 39.32 0.55
N THR A 394 3.48 39.08 0.45
CA THR A 394 4.11 38.42 -0.69
C THR A 394 4.07 36.91 -0.53
N VAL A 395 3.60 36.20 -1.54
CA VAL A 395 3.64 34.74 -1.60
C VAL A 395 5.06 34.29 -1.86
N VAL A 396 5.59 33.40 -1.03
CA VAL A 396 6.96 32.89 -1.17
C VAL A 396 7.01 31.50 -1.83
N GLY A 397 5.88 30.79 -1.87
CA GLY A 397 5.76 29.48 -2.50
C GLY A 397 4.34 28.91 -2.35
N THR A 398 4.16 27.67 -2.77
CA THR A 398 2.90 26.92 -2.69
C THR A 398 3.09 25.57 -2.02
N THR A 399 2.01 24.95 -1.58
CA THR A 399 2.04 23.57 -1.09
C THR A 399 0.72 22.87 -1.44
N PRO A 400 0.73 21.90 -2.37
CA PRO A 400 1.88 21.34 -3.08
C PRO A 400 2.52 22.32 -4.07
N SER A 401 3.76 22.04 -4.48
CA SER A 401 4.51 22.80 -5.48
C SER A 401 5.07 21.87 -6.55
N GLY A 402 5.39 22.42 -7.72
CA GLY A 402 5.89 21.64 -8.85
C GLY A 402 4.76 20.88 -9.56
N GLN A 403 4.48 19.65 -9.12
CA GLN A 403 3.46 18.77 -9.70
C GLN A 403 2.52 18.22 -8.63
N THR A 404 1.23 18.19 -8.96
CA THR A 404 0.14 17.54 -8.22
C THR A 404 -0.91 17.07 -9.24
N PHE A 405 -2.04 16.53 -8.81
CA PHE A 405 -3.15 16.22 -9.73
C PHE A 405 -4.03 17.45 -10.01
N PRO A 406 -4.65 17.55 -11.20
CA PRO A 406 -5.56 18.65 -11.54
C PRO A 406 -6.70 18.83 -10.52
N GLY A 407 -7.06 20.08 -10.23
CA GLY A 407 -8.15 20.40 -9.30
C GLY A 407 -7.79 20.31 -7.80
N SER A 408 -6.55 19.95 -7.46
CA SER A 408 -6.04 19.99 -6.08
C SER A 408 -6.19 21.37 -5.44
N ILE A 409 -6.32 21.37 -4.11
CA ILE A 409 -6.21 22.57 -3.28
C ILE A 409 -4.72 22.90 -3.08
N ILE A 410 -4.34 24.14 -3.40
CA ILE A 410 -2.99 24.70 -3.28
C ILE A 410 -2.90 25.69 -2.11
#